data_AF-A0AAW4KMH3-F1
#
_entry.id   AF-A0AAW4KMH3-F1
#
_cell.length_a   1.000
_cell.length_b   1.000
_cell.length_c   1.000
_cell.angle_alpha   90.00
_cell.angle_beta   90.00
_cell.angle_gamma   90.00
#
_symmetry.space_group_name_H-M   'P 1'
#
loop_
_entity.id
_entity.type
_entity.pdbx_description
1 polymer ?
#
loop_
_entity_poly.entity_id
_entity_poly.type
_entity_poly.pdbx_seq_one_letter_code
_entity_poly.pdbx_strand_id
1 'polypeptide(L)'
;MRYRRQILAIKHYFVRYDATVLLLDDLTTESLDKTVHSVAHGVIRLEELTPNYGAERRRIRVVKYRGQKYRGGFHDFTIMGDGI
;
A
#
# COMPACT_ATOMS: atom_id res chain seq x y z
N MET A 1 -19.78 1.69 5.82
CA MET A 1 -19.90 2.90 4.97
C MET A 1 -19.13 4.15 5.44
N ARG A 2 -18.59 4.21 6.68
CA ARG A 2 -17.98 5.44 7.24
C ARG A 2 -16.53 5.73 6.78
N TYR A 3 -15.71 4.68 6.59
CA TYR A 3 -14.28 4.79 6.29
C TYR A 3 -13.96 5.34 4.89
N ARG A 4 -14.68 4.90 3.85
CA ARG A 4 -14.50 5.41 2.47
C ARG A 4 -14.69 6.92 2.37
N ARG A 5 -15.72 7.46 3.04
CA ARG A 5 -16.02 8.90 3.02
C ARG A 5 -14.93 9.70 3.74
N GLN A 6 -14.35 9.15 4.82
CA GLN A 6 -13.23 9.76 5.52
C GLN A 6 -11.98 9.81 4.62
N ILE A 7 -11.64 8.71 3.96
CA ILE A 7 -10.48 8.66 3.04
C ILE A 7 -10.68 9.61 1.85
N LEU A 8 -11.90 9.67 1.30
CA LEU A 8 -12.20 10.61 0.22
C LEU A 8 -12.05 12.07 0.68
N ALA A 9 -12.51 12.40 1.89
CA ALA A 9 -12.37 13.72 2.47
C ALA A 9 -10.89 14.08 2.67
N ILE A 10 -10.07 13.15 3.18
CA ILE A 10 -8.62 13.32 3.33
C ILE A 10 -7.96 13.56 1.97
N LYS A 11 -8.31 12.77 0.95
CA LYS A 11 -7.81 12.96 -0.42
C LYS A 11 -8.17 14.35 -0.94
N HIS A 12 -9.41 14.78 -0.82
CA HIS A 12 -9.85 16.10 -1.29
C HIS A 12 -9.21 17.26 -0.54
N TYR A 13 -8.92 17.07 0.74
CA TYR A 13 -8.19 18.05 1.54
C TYR A 13 -6.76 18.25 1.00
N PHE A 14 -6.00 17.15 0.84
CA PHE A 14 -4.59 17.25 0.42
C PHE A 14 -4.39 17.59 -1.06
N VAL A 15 -5.35 17.29 -1.94
CA VAL A 15 -5.31 17.74 -3.34
C VAL A 15 -5.22 19.27 -3.47
N ARG A 16 -5.72 20.03 -2.48
CA ARG A 16 -5.61 21.49 -2.49
C ARG A 16 -4.21 22.02 -2.16
N TYR A 17 -3.33 21.18 -1.61
CA TYR A 17 -2.01 21.57 -1.13
C TYR A 17 -0.86 21.04 -2.00
N ASP A 18 -1.17 20.43 -3.15
CA ASP A 18 -0.17 19.81 -4.05
C ASP A 18 0.83 18.90 -3.32
N ALA A 19 0.36 18.22 -2.27
CA ALA A 19 1.21 17.40 -1.41
C ALA A 19 1.19 15.93 -1.85
N THR A 20 2.35 15.27 -1.77
CA THR A 20 2.43 13.81 -1.91
C THR A 20 2.05 13.15 -0.59
N VAL A 21 0.94 12.41 -0.58
CA VAL A 21 0.42 11.76 0.63
C VAL A 21 0.65 10.26 0.56
N LEU A 22 1.28 9.72 1.60
CA LEU A 22 1.35 8.29 1.86
C LEU A 22 0.38 7.93 2.98
N LEU A 23 -0.45 6.92 2.76
CA LEU A 23 -1.36 6.38 3.76
C LEU A 23 -0.96 4.93 4.04
N LEU A 24 -0.97 4.55 5.33
CA LEU A 24 -0.69 3.19 5.78
C LEU A 24 -2.02 2.51 6.13
N ASP A 25 -2.14 1.24 5.75
CA ASP A 25 -3.27 0.37 6.06
C ASP A 25 -2.70 -0.92 6.67
N ASP A 26 -3.28 -1.37 7.78
CA ASP A 26 -2.83 -2.54 8.54
C ASP A 26 -3.40 -3.86 7.99
N LEU A 27 -4.19 -3.83 6.89
CA LEU A 27 -4.71 -5.00 6.18
C LEU A 27 -5.52 -5.97 7.05
N THR A 28 -5.88 -5.58 8.28
CA THR A 28 -6.56 -6.42 9.27
C THR A 28 -8.03 -6.70 8.93
N THR A 29 -8.59 -5.99 7.96
CA THR A 29 -10.00 -6.10 7.57
C THR A 29 -10.16 -6.54 6.11
N GLU A 30 -10.04 -7.85 5.85
CA GLU A 30 -10.11 -8.49 4.50
C GLU A 30 -11.29 -8.04 3.62
N SER A 31 -12.41 -7.61 4.23
CA SER A 31 -13.63 -7.25 3.51
C SER A 31 -13.71 -5.77 3.07
N LEU A 32 -12.94 -4.86 3.67
CA LEU A 32 -13.02 -3.41 3.38
C LEU A 32 -11.99 -2.91 2.35
N ASP A 33 -10.99 -3.73 2.06
CA ASP A 33 -9.79 -3.46 1.25
C ASP A 33 -10.10 -3.00 -0.18
N LYS A 34 -11.16 -3.57 -0.79
CA LYS A 34 -11.51 -3.30 -2.20
C LYS A 34 -11.93 -1.85 -2.47
N THR A 35 -12.44 -1.14 -1.46
CA THR A 35 -12.95 0.24 -1.61
C THR A 35 -11.89 1.33 -1.42
N VAL A 36 -10.77 1.05 -0.73
CA VAL A 36 -9.65 1.99 -0.48
C VAL A 36 -8.57 1.89 -1.55
N HIS A 37 -8.37 0.67 -2.07
CA HIS A 37 -8.08 0.45 -3.50
C HIS A 37 -9.19 1.17 -4.32
N SER A 38 -9.34 1.19 -5.63
CA SER A 38 -10.28 2.16 -6.30
C SER A 38 -10.02 3.70 -6.10
N VAL A 39 -9.99 4.26 -4.87
CA VAL A 39 -9.82 5.70 -4.56
C VAL A 39 -8.35 6.14 -4.62
N ALA A 40 -7.43 5.32 -4.12
CA ALA A 40 -5.99 5.63 -4.12
C ALA A 40 -5.40 5.72 -5.54
N HIS A 41 -4.43 6.63 -5.76
CA HIS A 41 -3.71 6.76 -7.04
C HIS A 41 -2.62 5.69 -7.19
N GLY A 42 -1.88 5.39 -6.13
CA GLY A 42 -0.94 4.27 -6.04
C GLY A 42 -1.31 3.34 -4.88
N VAL A 43 -1.07 2.04 -5.04
CA VAL A 43 -1.17 1.05 -3.96
C VAL A 43 0.07 0.18 -4.02
N ILE A 44 0.79 0.17 -2.91
CA ILE A 44 1.95 -0.67 -2.65
C ILE A 44 1.53 -1.64 -1.55
N ARG A 45 1.74 -2.93 -1.77
CA ARG A 45 1.44 -3.97 -0.80
C ARG A 45 2.74 -4.54 -0.28
N LEU A 46 2.88 -4.56 1.04
CA LEU A 46 3.95 -5.25 1.74
C LEU A 46 3.37 -6.55 2.28
N GLU A 47 4.07 -7.66 2.04
CA GLU A 47 3.68 -8.97 2.52
C GLU A 47 4.89 -9.63 3.17
N GLU A 48 4.68 -10.18 4.36
CA GLU A 48 5.64 -11.07 5.01
C GLU A 48 5.24 -12.52 4.72
N LEU A 49 6.21 -13.29 4.23
CA LEU A 49 6.09 -14.73 4.05
C LEU A 49 6.90 -15.42 5.14
N THR A 50 6.19 -16.13 6.01
CA THR A 50 6.76 -16.99 7.03
C THR A 50 6.64 -18.43 6.53
N PRO A 51 7.64 -18.97 5.78
CA PRO A 51 7.58 -20.36 5.35
C PRO A 51 7.67 -21.29 6.57
N ASN A 52 7.10 -22.49 6.48
CA ASN A 52 7.18 -23.51 7.55
C ASN A 52 8.63 -23.92 7.90
N TYR A 53 9.58 -23.59 7.02
CA TYR A 53 11.00 -23.82 7.20
C TYR A 53 11.81 -22.77 6.42
N GLY A 54 12.94 -22.32 6.99
CA GLY A 54 13.82 -21.32 6.38
C GLY A 54 13.64 -19.91 6.93
N ALA A 55 14.36 -18.95 6.33
CA ALA A 55 14.32 -17.55 6.75
C ALA A 55 13.05 -16.83 6.28
N GLU A 56 12.58 -15.87 7.08
CA GLU A 56 11.50 -14.95 6.71
C GLU A 56 11.83 -14.24 5.40
N ARG A 57 10.82 -14.09 4.55
CA ARG A 57 10.93 -13.32 3.30
C ARG A 57 9.93 -12.19 3.30
N ARG A 58 10.39 -10.97 3.11
CA ARG A 58 9.50 -9.82 2.91
C ARG A 58 9.48 -9.45 1.44
N ARG A 59 8.28 -9.26 0.91
CA ARG A 59 8.06 -8.90 -0.49
C ARG A 59 7.18 -7.68 -0.62
N ILE A 60 7.52 -6.82 -1.57
CA ILE A 60 6.75 -5.66 -1.99
C ILE A 60 6.14 -5.94 -3.35
N ARG A 61 4.90 -5.51 -3.55
CA ARG A 61 4.26 -5.49 -4.86
C ARG A 61 3.57 -4.16 -5.08
N VAL A 62 3.81 -3.55 -6.24
CA VAL A 62 2.99 -2.43 -6.72
C VAL A 62 1.72 -3.02 -7.35
N VAL A 63 0.57 -2.79 -6.71
CA VAL A 63 -0.74 -3.29 -7.17
C VAL A 63 -1.32 -2.40 -8.25
N LYS A 64 -1.19 -1.08 -8.06
CA LYS A 64 -1.55 -0.07 -9.07
C LYS A 64 -0.70 1.17 -8.87
N TYR A 65 -0.44 1.87 -9.97
CA TYR A 65 0.12 3.21 -9.95
C TYR A 65 -0.45 3.98 -11.14
N ARG A 66 -1.37 4.91 -10.89
CA ARG A 66 -2.01 5.71 -11.94
C ARG A 66 -1.07 6.84 -12.38
N GLY A 67 -0.98 7.07 -13.68
CA GLY A 67 -0.22 8.18 -14.25
C GLY A 67 1.25 7.89 -14.54
N GLN A 68 1.79 6.73 -14.14
CA GLN A 68 3.15 6.30 -14.52
C GLN A 68 3.25 4.79 -14.77
N LYS A 69 4.28 4.40 -15.53
CA LYS A 69 4.68 2.99 -15.68
C LYS A 69 5.27 2.51 -14.36
N TYR A 70 4.94 1.29 -13.96
CA TYR A 70 5.48 0.65 -12.75
C TYR A 70 5.96 -0.77 -13.06
N ARG A 71 6.89 -1.28 -12.25
CA ARG A 71 7.33 -2.68 -12.31
C ARG A 71 6.35 -3.54 -11.53
N GLY A 72 5.53 -4.28 -12.26
CA GLY A 72 4.67 -5.31 -11.67
C GLY A 72 5.49 -6.48 -11.10
N GLY A 73 4.80 -7.39 -10.43
CA GLY A 73 5.41 -8.56 -9.78
C GLY A 73 5.76 -8.32 -8.31
N PHE A 74 6.32 -9.35 -7.68
CA PHE A 74 6.86 -9.30 -6.34
C PHE A 74 8.33 -8.91 -6.40
N HIS A 75 8.73 -8.00 -5.52
CA HIS A 75 10.10 -7.56 -5.32
C HIS A 75 10.49 -7.90 -3.89
N ASP A 76 11.49 -8.74 -3.71
CA ASP A 76 11.97 -9.11 -2.38
C ASP A 76 12.77 -7.97 -1.78
N PHE A 77 12.60 -7.75 -0.47
CA PHE A 77 13.35 -6.75 0.28
C PHE A 77 13.74 -7.30 1.65
N THR A 78 14.80 -6.75 2.24
CA THR A 78 15.27 -7.10 3.58
C THR A 78 15.35 -5.82 4.39
N ILE A 79 15.02 -5.88 5.69
CA ILE A 79 15.21 -4.74 6.59
C ILE A 79 16.49 -5.01 7.37
N MET A 80 17.47 -4.13 7.20
CA MET A 80 18.76 -4.17 7.87
C MET A 80 18.85 -3.01 8.88
N GLY A 81 19.94 -2.93 9.64
CA GLY A 81 20.12 -1.89 10.66
C GLY A 81 20.14 -0.45 10.12
N ASP A 82 20.36 -0.29 8.81
CA ASP A 82 20.37 0.98 8.07
C ASP A 82 19.07 1.27 7.31
N GLY A 83 18.11 0.34 7.25
CA GLY A 83 16.82 0.53 6.58
C GLY A 83 16.41 -0.61 5.64
N ILE A 84 15.62 -0.27 4.61
CA ILE A 84 15.21 -1.16 3.50
C ILE A 84 16.19 -1.04 2.34
#